data_AF-A0A7X5WRL8-F1
#
_entry.id   AF-A0A7X5WRL8-F1
#
_cell.length_a   1.000
_cell.length_b   1.000
_cell.length_c   1.000
_cell.angle_alpha   90.00
_cell.angle_beta   90.00
_cell.angle_gamma   90.00
#
_symmetry.space_group_name_H-M   'P 1'
#
loop_
_entity.id
_entity.type
_entity.pdbx_description
1 polymer ?
#
loop_
_entity_poly.entity_id
_entity_poly.type
_entity_poly.pdbx_seq_one_letter_code
_entity_poly.pdbx_strand_id
1 'polypeptide(L)'
;HRPAARQHRPRAAARSPRPGRSRDRRVAAMLLARVAGTVVASRKEPRIAGTKLLLLRTLDVDESETGSYVVAVDAVGAGVG
;
A
#
# COMPACT_ATOMS: atom_id res chain seq x y z
N HIS A 1 -30.92 47.35 43.05
CA HIS A 1 -32.08 46.68 42.45
C HIS A 1 -31.72 46.22 41.03
N ARG A 2 -31.68 44.90 40.75
CA ARG A 2 -31.54 44.34 39.38
C ARG A 2 -32.87 44.46 38.60
N PRO A 3 -32.82 44.42 37.27
CA PRO A 3 -33.36 43.21 36.64
C PRO A 3 -32.42 42.58 35.61
N ALA A 4 -32.58 41.27 35.49
CA ALA A 4 -31.69 40.33 34.82
C ALA A 4 -31.89 40.29 33.30
N ALA A 5 -30.79 40.34 32.55
CA ALA A 5 -30.78 40.01 31.13
C ALA A 5 -31.01 38.50 30.93
N ARG A 6 -32.12 38.15 30.27
CA ARG A 6 -32.44 36.78 29.85
C ARG A 6 -31.43 36.31 28.81
N GLN A 7 -30.62 35.31 29.16
CA GLN A 7 -29.71 34.63 28.26
C GLN A 7 -30.49 33.63 27.40
N HIS A 8 -30.62 33.89 26.10
CA HIS A 8 -30.97 32.86 25.11
C HIS A 8 -29.74 32.01 24.83
N ARG A 9 -29.76 30.74 25.27
CA ARG A 9 -28.76 29.73 24.86
C ARG A 9 -29.17 29.16 23.49
N PRO A 10 -28.31 29.19 22.45
CA PRO A 10 -28.54 28.38 21.27
C PRO A 10 -28.19 26.92 21.56
N ARG A 11 -29.07 26.04 21.09
CA ARG A 11 -29.05 24.57 21.19
C ARG A 11 -27.80 24.01 20.52
N ALA A 12 -27.03 23.18 21.22
CA ALA A 12 -25.86 22.51 20.67
C ALA A 12 -26.27 21.66 19.45
N ALA A 13 -25.74 22.03 18.27
CA ALA A 13 -25.92 21.24 17.06
C ALA A 13 -25.23 19.87 17.24
N ALA A 14 -26.03 18.80 17.13
CA ALA A 14 -25.54 17.44 17.12
C ALA A 14 -24.50 17.26 16.00
N ARG A 15 -23.27 16.91 16.37
CA ARG A 15 -22.23 16.55 15.40
C ARG A 15 -22.59 15.20 14.81
N SER A 16 -22.93 15.18 13.53
CA SER A 16 -23.10 13.94 12.75
C SER A 16 -21.82 13.09 12.85
N PRO A 17 -21.92 11.76 13.04
CA PRO A 17 -20.74 10.91 13.05
C PRO A 17 -20.11 10.94 11.65
N ARG A 18 -18.81 11.27 11.60
CA ARG A 18 -18.03 11.23 10.36
C ARG A 18 -18.09 9.79 9.82
N PRO A 19 -18.44 9.57 8.54
CA PRO A 19 -18.47 8.22 7.99
C PRO A 19 -17.08 7.62 8.16
N GLY A 20 -17.03 6.51 8.90
CA GLY A 20 -15.83 5.73 9.08
C GLY A 20 -15.24 5.45 7.71
N ARG A 21 -13.98 5.82 7.53
CA ARG A 21 -13.18 5.42 6.38
C ARG A 21 -13.17 3.90 6.39
N SER A 22 -14.07 3.31 5.61
CA SER A 22 -14.08 1.91 5.23
C SER A 22 -12.65 1.61 4.77
N ARG A 23 -11.87 0.99 5.66
CA ARG A 23 -10.65 0.30 5.28
C ARG A 23 -11.12 -0.99 4.63
N ASP A 24 -11.79 -0.84 3.50
CA ASP A 24 -11.76 -1.85 2.48
C ASP A 24 -10.28 -1.96 2.11
N ARG A 25 -9.62 -2.87 2.82
CA ARG A 25 -8.26 -3.29 2.58
C ARG A 25 -8.35 -3.97 1.23
N ARG A 26 -8.42 -3.16 0.17
CA ARG A 26 -8.11 -3.60 -1.18
C ARG A 26 -6.83 -4.39 -0.97
N VAL A 27 -6.92 -5.69 -1.14
CA VAL A 27 -5.72 -6.47 -1.41
C VAL A 27 -5.10 -5.68 -2.54
N ALA A 28 -4.00 -4.98 -2.25
CA ALA A 28 -3.29 -4.24 -3.28
C ALA A 28 -3.04 -5.28 -4.36
N ALA A 29 -3.59 -5.04 -5.56
CA ALA A 29 -3.63 -6.04 -6.62
C ALA A 29 -2.23 -6.66 -6.76
N MET A 30 -2.12 -7.97 -6.56
CA MET A 30 -0.89 -8.73 -6.77
C MET A 30 -0.76 -9.04 -8.25
N LEU A 31 0.47 -9.11 -8.76
CA LEU A 31 0.76 -9.45 -10.15
C LEU A 31 1.32 -10.87 -10.24
N LEU A 32 0.90 -11.63 -11.24
CA LEU A 32 1.57 -12.88 -11.61
C LEU A 32 2.88 -12.55 -12.31
N ALA A 33 3.95 -13.25 -11.92
CA ALA A 33 5.25 -13.04 -12.52
C ALA A 33 6.16 -14.26 -12.33
N ARG A 34 7.10 -14.44 -13.27
CA ARG A 34 8.15 -15.45 -13.22
C ARG A 34 9.48 -14.80 -12.85
N VAL A 35 10.30 -15.48 -12.05
CA VAL A 35 11.65 -15.01 -11.73
C VAL A 35 12.56 -15.24 -12.94
N ALA A 36 12.97 -14.13 -13.57
CA ALA A 36 13.86 -14.15 -14.73
C ALA A 36 15.35 -14.02 -14.34
N GLY A 37 15.66 -13.53 -13.13
CA GLY A 37 17.03 -13.39 -12.67
C GLY A 37 17.17 -12.64 -11.35
N THR A 38 18.41 -12.24 -11.04
CA THR A 38 18.75 -11.48 -9.83
C THR A 38 19.41 -10.16 -10.22
N VAL A 39 19.11 -9.09 -9.48
CA VAL A 39 19.73 -7.76 -9.63
C VAL A 39 20.72 -7.54 -8.50
N VAL A 40 21.89 -6.99 -8.83
CA VAL A 40 22.92 -6.62 -7.86
C VAL A 40 23.10 -5.11 -7.88
N ALA A 41 22.99 -4.47 -6.71
CA ALA A 41 23.22 -3.04 -6.53
C ALA A 41 24.20 -2.79 -5.39
N SER A 42 25.38 -2.24 -5.71
CA SER A 42 26.41 -1.87 -4.72
C SER A 42 26.09 -0.55 -4.01
N ARG A 43 25.38 0.38 -4.67
CA ARG A 43 24.89 1.64 -4.10
C ARG A 43 23.36 1.65 -4.08
N LYS A 44 22.77 1.69 -2.87
CA LYS A 44 21.33 1.61 -2.61
C LYS A 44 21.01 2.19 -1.23
N GLU A 45 19.73 2.41 -0.93
CA GLU A 45 19.28 2.86 0.39
C GLU A 45 19.72 1.85 1.47
N PRO A 46 20.36 2.28 2.58
CA PRO A 46 20.87 1.36 3.61
C PRO A 46 19.81 0.43 4.20
N ARG A 47 18.54 0.85 4.27
CA ARG A 47 17.44 0.04 4.81
C ARG A 47 17.13 -1.22 3.99
N ILE A 48 17.54 -1.27 2.72
CA ILE A 48 17.41 -2.45 1.85
C ILE A 48 18.76 -3.14 1.62
N ALA A 49 19.75 -2.88 2.47
CA ALA A 49 20.97 -3.68 2.50
C ALA A 49 20.68 -5.11 2.96
N GLY A 50 21.32 -6.10 2.33
CA GLY A 50 21.16 -7.51 2.64
C GLY A 50 19.92 -8.19 2.03
N THR A 51 18.99 -7.44 1.43
CA THR A 51 17.84 -8.02 0.74
C THR A 51 18.21 -8.54 -0.64
N LYS A 52 17.68 -9.70 -1.04
CA LYS A 52 17.81 -10.24 -2.40
C LYS A 52 16.84 -9.53 -3.34
N LEU A 53 17.36 -8.99 -4.45
CA LEU A 53 16.57 -8.31 -5.46
C LEU A 53 16.37 -9.24 -6.66
N LEU A 54 15.12 -9.51 -7.02
CA LEU A 54 14.76 -10.37 -8.14
C LEU A 54 14.28 -9.54 -9.31
N LEU A 55 14.70 -9.95 -10.52
CA LEU A 55 14.13 -9.48 -11.77
C LEU A 55 12.97 -10.41 -12.14
N LEU A 56 11.78 -9.84 -12.27
CA LEU A 56 10.55 -10.56 -12.55
C LEU A 56 10.02 -10.18 -13.94
N ARG A 57 9.61 -11.18 -14.73
CA ARG A 57 8.78 -10.99 -15.93
C ARG A 57 7.32 -11.15 -15.55
N THR A 58 6.51 -10.14 -15.79
CA THR A 58 5.08 -10.21 -15.49
C THR A 58 4.37 -11.14 -16.47
N LEU A 59 3.41 -11.90 -15.96
CA LEU A 59 2.61 -12.84 -16.70
C LEU A 59 1.14 -12.41 -16.68
N ASP A 60 0.40 -12.80 -17.71
CA ASP A 60 -1.06 -12.81 -17.67
C ASP A 60 -1.59 -14.09 -16.98
N VAL A 61 -2.90 -14.27 -17.00
CA VAL A 61 -3.58 -15.40 -16.37
C VAL A 61 -3.33 -16.74 -17.08
N ASP A 62 -2.86 -16.70 -18.33
CA ASP A 62 -2.53 -17.86 -19.14
C ASP A 62 -1.02 -18.15 -19.13
N GLU A 63 -0.30 -17.60 -18.14
CA GLU A 63 1.15 -17.70 -17.95
C GLU A 63 1.99 -17.13 -19.11
N SER A 64 1.38 -16.32 -19.97
CA SER A 64 2.10 -15.69 -21.09
C SER A 64 2.78 -14.40 -20.64
N GLU A 65 4.02 -14.20 -21.07
CA GLU A 65 4.81 -13.01 -20.72
C GLU A 65 4.17 -11.76 -21.33
N THR A 66 3.89 -10.76 -20.49
CA THR A 66 3.30 -9.49 -20.96
C THR A 66 4.35 -8.50 -21.48
N GLY A 67 5.64 -8.88 -21.46
CA GLY A 67 6.77 -8.07 -21.94
C GLY A 67 7.29 -7.00 -20.97
N SER A 68 6.65 -6.81 -19.80
CA SER A 68 7.12 -5.89 -18.76
C SER A 68 7.97 -6.58 -17.69
N TYR A 69 8.89 -5.82 -17.10
CA TYR A 69 9.75 -6.26 -16.01
C TYR A 69 9.51 -5.46 -14.74
N VAL A 70 9.63 -6.14 -13.60
CA VAL A 70 9.58 -5.53 -12.27
C VAL A 70 10.77 -6.03 -11.45
N VAL A 71 11.35 -5.15 -10.62
CA VAL A 71 12.32 -5.56 -9.60
C VAL A 71 11.62 -5.61 -8.26
N ALA A 72 11.75 -6.73 -7.55
CA ALA A 72 11.14 -6.92 -6.24
C ALA A 72 12.15 -7.43 -5.21
N VAL A 73 11.89 -7.14 -3.93
CA VAL A 73 12.59 -7.77 -2.81
C VAL A 73 12.02 -9.16 -2.58
N ASP A 74 12.89 -10.16 -2.48
CA ASP A 74 12.51 -11.51 -2.10
C ASP A 74 12.39 -11.64 -0.57
N ALA A 75 11.18 -11.93 -0.10
CA ALA A 75 10.88 -12.17 1.31
C ALA A 75 10.58 -13.64 1.64
N VAL A 76 10.59 -14.53 0.63
CA VAL A 76 10.11 -15.91 0.76
C VAL A 76 11.15 -16.96 0.32
N GLY A 77 12.26 -16.54 -0.28
CA GLY A 77 13.30 -17.44 -0.78
C GLY A 77 13.00 -17.98 -2.18
N ALA A 78 12.42 -17.17 -3.05
CA ALA A 78 12.09 -17.57 -4.42
C ALA A 78 13.36 -17.84 -5.27
N GLY A 79 13.31 -18.93 -6.04
CA GLY A 79 14.33 -19.32 -7.01
C GLY A 79 14.02 -18.80 -8.42
N VAL A 80 14.98 -18.97 -9.33
CA VAL A 80 14.73 -18.77 -10.77
C VAL A 80 13.90 -19.94 -11.29
N GLY A 81 12.91 -19.66 -12.15
CA GLY A 81 12.07 -20.70 -12.74
C GLY A 81 10.59 -20.43 -12.59
#